data_AF-A0A286IQF5-F1
#
_entry.id   AF-A0A286IQF5-F1
#
_cell.length_a   1.000
_cell.length_b   1.000
_cell.length_c   1.000
_cell.angle_alpha   90.00
_cell.angle_beta   90.00
_cell.angle_gamma   90.00
#
_symmetry.space_group_name_H-M   'P 1'
#
loop_
_entity.id
_entity.type
_entity.pdbx_description
1 polymer ?
#
loop_
_entity_poly.entity_id
_entity_poly.type
_entity_poly.pdbx_seq_one_letter_code
_entity_poly.pdbx_strand_id
1 'polypeptide(L)'
;MQARILQKLNIEALNEMQIAAQAAIRTKNEVILLSPTGSGKTLAFLLPIVEKLRAELSKIQAVVIVPSRELAIQIEQVAREMGTGLKINAFYGGRSFNKDRMDLNHPPALLIGTPGRVADHLRRRTFEIDSLKILVLDEFDKSLEIGFESDMRDIVNTLSAVERKILTSATSGIEIPNFLALKNPQKLDFLGDSESKLQIKMINSPTKDKLETLEKVLKSLAGEPGIIFCNYKDNIQYVSDFLSDKGIAHGCFFGGMEQQDRERALIKFRNGTHQLIIATDLAARGIDIPELKFIIHYQLPNREEEFIHRNGRTARMNAEGTAYVIAYPKSGLPHYMVGFPSTDISEVTSEEQEAEITNWATVFVSGGRGDKISKGDIAGYFMKVGGLSKDEIGSIELKQDCAFVGVLDSKADKLIALLNNTKLKTKKVRMYLA
;
A
#
# COMPACT_ATOMS: atom_id res chain seq x y z
N MET A 1 -1.69 9.95 26.46
CA MET A 1 -2.11 9.92 25.04
C MET A 1 -1.49 8.74 24.28
N GLN A 2 -0.16 8.63 24.23
CA GLN A 2 0.55 7.59 23.47
C GLN A 2 0.15 6.15 23.84
N ALA A 3 0.11 5.78 25.12
CA ALA A 3 -0.30 4.42 25.53
C ALA A 3 -1.68 4.02 24.98
N ARG A 4 -2.65 4.95 24.97
CA ARG A 4 -3.99 4.73 24.39
C ARG A 4 -3.95 4.52 22.88
N ILE A 5 -3.07 5.24 22.19
CA ILE A 5 -2.87 5.09 20.74
C ILE A 5 -2.29 3.70 20.44
N LEU A 6 -1.24 3.31 21.15
CA LEU A 6 -0.59 2.01 20.97
C LEU A 6 -1.58 0.86 21.24
N GLN A 7 -2.38 0.96 22.30
CA GLN A 7 -3.44 -0.01 22.59
C GLN A 7 -4.47 -0.11 21.45
N LYS A 8 -4.90 1.01 20.86
CA LYS A 8 -5.86 0.99 19.73
C LYS A 8 -5.29 0.37 18.47
N LEU A 9 -3.98 0.54 18.26
CA LEU A 9 -3.26 -0.02 17.12
C LEU A 9 -2.78 -1.46 17.38
N ASN A 10 -3.05 -2.04 18.56
CA ASN A 10 -2.54 -3.34 19.01
C ASN A 10 -1.00 -3.44 18.93
N ILE A 11 -0.31 -2.38 19.35
CA ILE A 11 1.15 -2.33 19.40
C ILE A 11 1.57 -2.39 20.86
N GLU A 12 2.31 -3.44 21.23
CA GLU A 12 2.75 -3.65 22.62
C GLU A 12 3.83 -2.64 23.03
N ALA A 13 4.84 -2.43 22.17
CA ALA A 13 5.96 -1.54 22.41
C ALA A 13 6.47 -0.92 21.10
N LEU A 14 7.11 0.25 21.21
CA LEU A 14 7.82 0.87 20.10
C LEU A 14 9.19 0.20 19.92
N ASN A 15 9.64 0.07 18.68
CA ASN A 15 11.00 -0.38 18.37
C ASN A 15 12.03 0.75 18.54
N GLU A 16 13.31 0.42 18.50
CA GLU A 16 14.43 1.37 18.72
C GLU A 16 14.38 2.56 17.75
N MET A 17 14.12 2.29 16.46
CA MET A 17 13.98 3.32 15.43
C MET A 17 12.84 4.28 15.78
N GLN A 18 11.67 3.78 16.17
CA GLN A 18 10.51 4.59 16.54
C GLN A 18 10.78 5.45 17.79
N ILE A 19 11.49 4.90 18.78
CA ILE A 19 11.87 5.63 20.00
C ILE A 19 12.84 6.77 19.67
N ALA A 20 13.90 6.48 18.90
CA ALA A 20 14.90 7.47 18.51
C ALA A 20 14.29 8.57 17.63
N ALA A 21 13.47 8.19 16.64
CA ALA A 21 12.74 9.12 15.78
C ALA A 21 11.80 10.01 16.59
N GLN A 22 11.04 9.46 17.54
CA GLN A 22 10.16 10.24 18.38
C GLN A 22 10.92 11.27 19.22
N ALA A 23 12.06 10.89 19.81
CA ALA A 23 12.91 11.80 20.59
C ALA A 23 13.47 12.94 19.73
N ALA A 24 13.97 12.63 18.53
CA ALA A 24 14.48 13.63 17.58
C ALA A 24 13.36 14.57 17.10
N ILE A 25 12.22 14.01 16.69
CA ILE A 25 11.06 14.77 16.17
C ILE A 25 10.35 15.58 17.26
N ARG A 26 10.63 15.37 18.54
CA ARG A 26 10.16 16.29 19.60
C ARG A 26 11.06 17.50 19.77
N THR A 27 12.37 17.33 19.57
CA THR A 27 13.40 18.30 19.99
C THR A 27 14.03 19.08 18.85
N LYS A 28 14.15 18.49 17.65
CA LYS A 28 14.84 19.09 16.50
C LYS A 28 13.89 19.59 15.43
N ASN A 29 14.19 20.73 14.82
CA ASN A 29 13.37 21.28 13.75
C ASN A 29 13.51 20.49 12.44
N GLU A 30 14.66 19.86 12.20
CA GLU A 30 14.92 19.12 10.97
C GLU A 30 15.40 17.72 11.32
N VAL A 31 14.72 16.70 10.80
CA VAL A 31 15.04 15.28 11.03
C VAL A 31 15.04 14.54 9.70
N ILE A 32 16.08 13.72 9.49
CA ILE A 32 16.15 12.77 8.38
C ILE A 32 16.18 11.37 8.99
N LEU A 33 15.20 10.56 8.63
CA LEU A 33 15.06 9.18 9.10
C LEU A 33 15.28 8.22 7.93
N LEU A 34 16.41 7.53 7.94
CA LEU A 34 16.71 6.46 6.99
C LEU A 34 16.41 5.12 7.65
N SER A 35 15.46 4.36 7.10
CA SER A 35 15.07 3.06 7.64
C SER A 35 14.36 2.22 6.57
N PRO A 36 14.53 0.88 6.57
CA PRO A 36 13.92 -0.01 5.60
C PRO A 36 12.39 0.13 5.51
N THR A 37 11.81 -0.27 4.39
CA THR A 37 10.34 -0.37 4.25
C THR A 37 9.80 -1.40 5.24
N GLY A 38 8.66 -1.11 5.86
CA GLY A 38 8.04 -2.00 6.85
C GLY A 38 8.57 -1.86 8.29
N SER A 39 9.58 -1.01 8.55
CA SER A 39 10.11 -0.79 9.91
C SER A 39 9.21 0.04 10.85
N GLY A 40 8.06 0.50 10.36
CA GLY A 40 7.12 1.31 11.12
C GLY A 40 7.40 2.82 11.13
N LYS A 41 8.06 3.35 10.09
CA LYS A 41 8.35 4.79 9.90
C LYS A 41 7.12 5.70 10.07
N THR A 42 5.97 5.26 9.55
CA THR A 42 4.70 5.99 9.64
C THR A 42 4.34 6.33 11.07
N LEU A 43 4.38 5.33 11.97
CA LEU A 43 4.08 5.56 13.38
C LEU A 43 5.14 6.45 14.04
N ALA A 44 6.41 6.29 13.64
CA ALA A 44 7.55 7.05 14.17
C ALA A 44 7.38 8.56 14.00
N PHE A 45 6.89 9.01 12.83
CA PHE A 45 6.60 10.44 12.63
C PHE A 45 5.18 10.84 13.07
N LEU A 46 4.17 9.99 12.94
CA LEU A 46 2.80 10.36 13.29
C LEU A 46 2.64 10.64 14.79
N LEU A 47 3.20 9.79 15.66
CA LEU A 47 3.07 9.92 17.12
C LEU A 47 3.47 11.31 17.66
N PRO A 48 4.69 11.82 17.40
CA PRO A 48 5.09 13.15 17.87
C PRO A 48 4.40 14.29 17.12
N ILE A 49 3.91 14.07 15.89
CA ILE A 49 3.15 15.09 15.14
C ILE A 49 1.78 15.28 15.76
N VAL A 50 0.98 14.21 15.92
CA VAL A 50 -0.38 14.33 16.44
C VAL A 50 -0.43 14.87 17.86
N GLU A 51 0.64 14.69 18.64
CA GLU A 51 0.81 15.29 19.97
C GLU A 51 0.92 16.82 19.93
N LYS A 52 1.43 17.39 18.83
CA LYS A 52 1.59 18.84 18.63
C LYS A 52 0.36 19.51 18.02
N LEU A 53 -0.50 18.75 17.33
CA LEU A 53 -1.68 19.31 16.65
C LEU A 53 -2.80 19.59 17.65
N ARG A 54 -3.53 20.69 17.41
CA ARG A 54 -4.65 21.15 18.22
C ARG A 54 -5.96 20.94 17.49
N ALA A 55 -6.90 20.23 18.11
CA ALA A 55 -8.18 19.86 17.49
C ALA A 55 -9.15 21.06 17.40
N GLU A 56 -9.02 22.01 18.32
CA GLU A 56 -9.82 23.23 18.40
C GLU A 56 -9.48 24.25 17.29
N LEU A 57 -8.31 24.13 16.67
CA LEU A 57 -7.92 24.96 15.54
C LEU A 57 -8.47 24.35 14.25
N SER A 58 -9.48 24.98 13.66
CA SER A 58 -10.04 24.58 12.36
C SER A 58 -9.14 25.04 11.20
N LYS A 59 -7.85 24.67 11.25
CA LYS A 59 -6.81 25.01 10.29
C LYS A 59 -5.87 23.83 10.06
N ILE A 60 -5.29 23.77 8.87
CA ILE A 60 -4.24 22.80 8.54
C ILE A 60 -2.96 23.18 9.29
N GLN A 61 -2.46 22.25 10.09
CA GLN A 61 -1.30 22.46 10.97
C GLN A 61 -0.09 21.64 10.55
N ALA A 62 -0.33 20.50 9.89
CA ALA A 62 0.71 19.63 9.34
C ALA A 62 0.32 19.11 7.96
N VAL A 63 1.32 18.96 7.10
CA VAL A 63 1.21 18.29 5.80
C VAL A 63 2.19 17.12 5.72
N VAL A 64 1.71 15.97 5.26
CA VAL A 64 2.53 14.80 4.91
C VAL A 64 2.46 14.59 3.41
N ILE A 65 3.59 14.71 2.73
CA ILE A 65 3.72 14.46 1.29
C ILE A 65 4.26 13.05 1.07
N VAL A 66 3.59 12.29 0.21
CA VAL A 66 3.90 10.87 -0.07
C VAL A 66 3.88 10.58 -1.58
N PRO A 67 4.68 9.63 -2.10
CA PRO A 67 4.82 9.38 -3.53
C PRO A 67 3.59 8.77 -4.21
N SER A 68 2.71 8.06 -3.48
CA SER A 68 1.59 7.33 -4.07
C SER A 68 0.25 7.62 -3.38
N ARG A 69 -0.84 7.39 -4.11
CA ARG A 69 -2.21 7.53 -3.61
C ARG A 69 -2.49 6.51 -2.50
N GLU A 70 -1.97 5.31 -2.69
CA GLU A 70 -2.13 4.18 -1.78
C GLU A 70 -1.47 4.47 -0.44
N LEU A 71 -0.24 5.00 -0.45
CA LEU A 71 0.45 5.39 0.78
C LEU A 71 -0.29 6.53 1.49
N ALA A 72 -0.86 7.49 0.75
CA ALA A 72 -1.65 8.57 1.33
C ALA A 72 -2.87 8.04 2.10
N ILE A 73 -3.61 7.10 1.48
CA ILE A 73 -4.78 6.46 2.09
C ILE A 73 -4.37 5.62 3.31
N GLN A 74 -3.26 4.86 3.20
CA GLN A 74 -2.76 4.04 4.29
C GLN A 74 -2.39 4.88 5.51
N ILE A 75 -1.62 5.96 5.32
CA ILE A 75 -1.24 6.86 6.41
C ILE A 75 -2.48 7.56 6.99
N GLU A 76 -3.46 7.93 6.17
CA GLU A 76 -4.72 8.50 6.64
C GLU A 76 -5.47 7.52 7.54
N GLN A 77 -5.57 6.27 7.12
CA GLN A 77 -6.22 5.21 7.89
C GLN A 77 -5.53 5.01 9.24
N VAL A 78 -4.20 4.84 9.24
CA VAL A 78 -3.41 4.70 10.47
C VAL A 78 -3.65 5.89 11.39
N ALA A 79 -3.56 7.13 10.86
CA ALA A 79 -3.76 8.34 11.64
C ALA A 79 -5.18 8.44 12.23
N ARG A 80 -6.21 7.96 11.51
CA ARG A 80 -7.60 7.89 12.01
C ARG A 80 -7.75 6.83 13.10
N GLU A 81 -7.13 5.66 12.93
CA GLU A 81 -7.17 4.54 13.89
C GLU A 81 -6.49 4.88 15.23
N MET A 82 -5.49 5.78 15.22
CA MET A 82 -4.93 6.37 16.45
C MET A 82 -6.01 7.03 17.33
N GLY A 83 -7.14 7.45 16.75
CA GLY A 83 -8.32 7.90 17.46
C GLY A 83 -8.05 9.10 18.37
N THR A 84 -7.31 10.07 17.84
CA THR A 84 -6.91 11.32 18.51
C THR A 84 -8.04 12.34 18.58
N GLY A 85 -9.07 12.20 17.74
CA GLY A 85 -10.14 13.19 17.57
C GLY A 85 -9.78 14.29 16.56
N LEU A 86 -8.56 14.30 16.03
CA LEU A 86 -8.15 15.22 14.98
C LEU A 86 -8.86 14.88 13.67
N LYS A 87 -9.32 15.90 12.94
CA LYS A 87 -9.74 15.74 11.56
C LYS A 87 -8.50 15.55 10.68
N ILE A 88 -8.47 14.45 9.93
CA ILE A 88 -7.38 14.07 9.04
C ILE A 88 -8.01 13.79 7.68
N ASN A 89 -7.40 14.23 6.59
CA ASN A 89 -7.86 13.95 5.23
C ASN A 89 -6.66 13.62 4.33
N ALA A 90 -6.87 12.75 3.33
CA ALA A 90 -5.89 12.51 2.27
C ALA A 90 -6.36 13.09 0.92
N PHE A 91 -5.50 13.88 0.26
CA PHE A 91 -5.74 14.43 -1.08
C PHE A 91 -4.74 13.87 -2.10
N TYR A 92 -5.26 13.24 -3.14
CA TYR A 92 -4.46 12.58 -4.17
C TYR A 92 -5.17 12.62 -5.54
N GLY A 93 -4.42 12.37 -6.61
CA GLY A 93 -4.96 12.34 -7.97
C GLY A 93 -6.06 11.28 -8.16
N GLY A 94 -6.99 11.49 -9.10
CA GLY A 94 -8.14 10.60 -9.32
C GLY A 94 -9.34 10.85 -8.38
N ARG A 95 -9.16 11.60 -7.28
CA ARG A 95 -10.27 12.12 -6.47
C ARG A 95 -10.82 13.42 -7.07
N SER A 96 -12.14 13.60 -7.02
CA SER A 96 -12.80 14.84 -7.47
C SER A 96 -12.29 16.04 -6.66
N PHE A 97 -11.85 17.09 -7.37
CA PHE A 97 -11.40 18.34 -6.74
C PHE A 97 -12.50 19.01 -5.93
N ASN A 98 -13.76 18.88 -6.34
CA ASN A 98 -14.89 19.43 -5.60
C ASN A 98 -15.07 18.74 -4.24
N LYS A 99 -14.79 17.43 -4.14
CA LYS A 99 -14.82 16.73 -2.85
C LYS A 99 -13.75 17.29 -1.90
N ASP A 100 -12.55 17.55 -2.40
CA ASP A 100 -11.47 18.14 -1.59
C ASP A 100 -11.85 19.54 -1.11
N ARG A 101 -12.45 20.37 -1.98
CA ARG A 101 -12.97 21.69 -1.58
C ARG A 101 -14.06 21.60 -0.52
N MET A 102 -14.99 20.66 -0.65
CA MET A 102 -16.03 20.44 0.35
C MET A 102 -15.42 20.00 1.69
N ASP A 103 -14.42 19.13 1.67
CA ASP A 103 -13.71 18.69 2.86
C ASP A 103 -12.99 19.85 3.55
N LEU A 104 -12.44 20.80 2.77
CA LEU A 104 -11.75 22.00 3.23
C LEU A 104 -12.67 23.08 3.82
N ASN A 105 -14.00 22.99 3.64
CA ASN A 105 -14.93 23.85 4.38
C ASN A 105 -14.82 23.66 5.91
N HIS A 106 -14.32 22.50 6.33
CA HIS A 106 -13.91 22.23 7.70
C HIS A 106 -12.46 21.70 7.65
N PRO A 107 -11.44 22.57 7.64
CA PRO A 107 -10.07 22.13 7.39
C PRO A 107 -9.60 21.02 8.33
N PRO A 108 -8.90 19.98 7.82
CA PRO A 108 -8.28 18.97 8.67
C PRO A 108 -7.09 19.57 9.44
N ALA A 109 -6.78 19.06 10.63
CA ALA A 109 -5.55 19.43 11.34
C ALA A 109 -4.31 18.84 10.66
N LEU A 110 -4.44 17.65 10.07
CA LEU A 110 -3.41 16.94 9.32
C LEU A 110 -3.91 16.65 7.90
N LEU A 111 -3.21 17.19 6.90
CA LEU A 111 -3.43 16.86 5.50
C LEU A 111 -2.34 15.91 5.01
N ILE A 112 -2.73 14.79 4.42
CA ILE A 112 -1.82 13.85 3.76
C ILE A 112 -2.06 13.97 2.26
N GLY A 113 -1.03 13.90 1.41
CA GLY A 113 -1.30 13.94 -0.02
C GLY A 113 -0.11 13.70 -0.92
N THR A 114 -0.43 13.48 -2.20
CA THR A 114 0.59 13.32 -3.25
C THR A 114 1.10 14.69 -3.71
N PRO A 115 2.40 14.84 -4.09
CA PRO A 115 3.00 16.11 -4.47
C PRO A 115 2.15 16.95 -5.43
N GLY A 116 1.80 16.40 -6.60
CA GLY A 116 1.05 17.15 -7.60
C GLY A 116 -0.32 17.65 -7.15
N ARG A 117 -1.03 16.88 -6.30
CA ARG A 117 -2.35 17.30 -5.79
C ARG A 117 -2.23 18.40 -4.73
N VAL A 118 -1.28 18.28 -3.80
CA VAL A 118 -1.06 19.31 -2.76
C VAL A 118 -0.54 20.59 -3.41
N ALA A 119 0.39 20.49 -4.37
CA ALA A 119 0.89 21.63 -5.12
C ALA A 119 -0.23 22.35 -5.89
N ASP A 120 -1.17 21.63 -6.52
CA ASP A 120 -2.34 22.24 -7.20
C ASP A 120 -3.23 23.01 -6.21
N HIS A 121 -3.48 22.47 -5.02
CA HIS A 121 -4.24 23.17 -3.96
C HIS A 121 -3.53 24.43 -3.46
N LEU A 122 -2.20 24.39 -3.30
CA LEU A 122 -1.38 25.55 -2.91
C LEU A 122 -1.38 26.63 -4.00
N ARG A 123 -1.17 26.26 -5.26
CA ARG A 123 -1.21 27.17 -6.42
C ARG A 123 -2.57 27.88 -6.53
N ARG A 124 -3.65 27.14 -6.31
CA ARG A 124 -5.03 27.67 -6.32
C ARG A 124 -5.45 28.36 -5.01
N ARG A 125 -4.59 28.35 -3.99
CA ARG A 125 -4.85 28.93 -2.65
C ARG A 125 -6.16 28.44 -2.03
N THR A 126 -6.44 27.14 -2.12
CA THR A 126 -7.71 26.59 -1.64
C THR A 126 -7.79 26.42 -0.12
N PHE A 127 -6.68 26.56 0.60
CA PHE A 127 -6.62 26.54 2.06
C PHE A 127 -5.56 27.50 2.58
N GLU A 128 -5.71 27.93 3.83
CA GLU A 128 -4.76 28.81 4.53
C GLU A 128 -3.53 28.04 5.00
N ILE A 129 -2.35 28.66 4.89
CA ILE A 129 -1.07 28.05 5.25
C ILE A 129 -0.45 28.62 6.54
N ASP A 130 -1.03 29.67 7.13
CA ASP A 130 -0.41 30.40 8.25
C ASP A 130 -0.18 29.55 9.51
N SER A 131 -1.03 28.55 9.72
CA SER A 131 -0.94 27.61 10.84
C SER A 131 -0.18 26.34 10.51
N LEU A 132 0.27 26.16 9.26
CA LEU A 132 0.99 24.97 8.80
C LEU A 132 2.45 25.08 9.22
N LYS A 133 2.81 24.39 10.29
CA LYS A 133 4.14 24.46 10.92
C LYS A 133 4.99 23.21 10.72
N ILE A 134 4.39 22.11 10.27
CA ILE A 134 5.04 20.81 10.14
C ILE A 134 4.88 20.30 8.71
N LEU A 135 6.00 19.94 8.08
CA LEU A 135 6.07 19.27 6.80
C LEU A 135 6.79 17.93 6.95
N VAL A 136 6.15 16.86 6.49
CA VAL A 136 6.77 15.54 6.33
C VAL A 136 6.89 15.21 4.85
N LEU A 137 8.05 14.73 4.43
CA LEU A 137 8.29 14.15 3.12
C LEU A 137 8.62 12.67 3.33
N ASP A 138 7.60 11.82 3.23
CA ASP A 138 7.72 10.37 3.43
C ASP A 138 8.07 9.70 2.09
N GLU A 139 9.07 8.81 2.09
CA GLU A 139 9.65 8.24 0.86
C GLU A 139 10.00 9.33 -0.18
N PHE A 140 10.73 10.37 0.27
CA PHE A 140 10.99 11.58 -0.54
C PHE A 140 11.80 11.27 -1.82
N ASP A 141 12.71 10.32 -1.72
CA ASP A 141 13.52 9.77 -2.81
C ASP A 141 12.67 9.16 -3.91
N LYS A 142 11.64 8.41 -3.52
CA LYS A 142 10.68 7.86 -4.48
C LYS A 142 9.90 8.95 -5.18
N SER A 143 9.55 10.02 -4.48
CA SER A 143 8.90 11.18 -5.10
C SER A 143 9.80 11.84 -6.16
N LEU A 144 11.12 11.91 -5.93
CA LEU A 144 12.09 12.41 -6.92
C LEU A 144 12.19 11.49 -8.13
N GLU A 145 12.32 10.17 -7.93
CA GLU A 145 12.42 9.18 -9.02
C GLU A 145 11.23 9.22 -9.97
N ILE A 146 10.04 9.50 -9.45
CA ILE A 146 8.78 9.53 -10.23
C ILE A 146 8.61 10.88 -10.96
N GLY A 147 9.51 11.84 -10.74
CA GLY A 147 9.49 13.14 -11.41
C GLY A 147 8.67 14.21 -10.70
N PHE A 148 8.39 14.06 -9.39
CA PHE A 148 7.67 15.08 -8.61
C PHE A 148 8.57 16.20 -8.06
N GLU A 149 9.80 16.33 -8.56
CA GLU A 149 10.75 17.34 -8.06
C GLU A 149 10.19 18.76 -8.14
N SER A 150 9.58 19.14 -9.27
CA SER A 150 9.01 20.48 -9.46
C SER A 150 7.86 20.75 -8.48
N ASP A 151 6.93 19.81 -8.31
CA ASP A 151 5.81 19.99 -7.39
C ASP A 151 6.29 20.04 -5.92
N MET A 152 7.28 19.23 -5.55
CA MET A 152 7.87 19.29 -4.19
C MET A 152 8.59 20.61 -3.94
N ARG A 153 9.31 21.14 -4.94
CA ARG A 153 9.94 22.46 -4.88
C ARG A 153 8.89 23.56 -4.67
N ASP A 154 7.79 23.53 -5.42
CA ASP A 154 6.67 24.47 -5.28
C ASP A 154 6.08 24.42 -3.86
N ILE A 155 5.87 23.22 -3.32
CA ILE A 155 5.34 23.01 -1.96
C ILE A 155 6.29 23.63 -0.93
N VAL A 156 7.58 23.28 -0.95
CA VAL A 156 8.55 23.75 0.05
C VAL A 156 8.72 25.26 -0.01
N ASN A 157 8.75 25.85 -1.21
CA ASN A 157 8.86 27.30 -1.39
C ASN A 157 7.61 28.05 -0.92
N THR A 158 6.42 27.47 -1.13
CA THR A 158 5.15 28.08 -0.70
C THR A 158 4.99 28.01 0.82
N LEU A 159 5.41 26.90 1.43
CA LEU A 159 5.28 26.65 2.87
C LEU A 159 6.43 27.25 3.69
N SER A 160 6.69 28.55 3.51
CA SER A 160 7.81 29.26 4.14
C SER A 160 7.72 29.37 5.66
N ALA A 161 6.51 29.25 6.23
CA ALA A 161 6.25 29.30 7.68
C ALA A 161 6.48 27.95 8.40
N VAL A 162 6.89 26.90 7.68
CA VAL A 162 7.20 25.59 8.26
C VAL A 162 8.42 25.68 9.17
N GLU A 163 8.21 25.31 10.42
CA GLU A 163 9.24 25.30 11.46
C GLU A 163 9.87 23.91 11.63
N ARG A 164 9.16 22.86 11.20
CA ARG A 164 9.59 21.47 11.34
C ARG A 164 9.51 20.71 10.03
N LYS A 165 10.65 20.16 9.59
CA LYS A 165 10.77 19.31 8.39
C LYS A 165 11.24 17.92 8.79
N ILE A 166 10.50 16.90 8.37
CA ILE A 166 10.82 15.50 8.63
C ILE A 166 10.91 14.80 7.28
N LEU A 167 12.06 14.22 6.96
CA LEU A 167 12.27 13.46 5.73
C LEU A 167 12.43 12.00 6.09
N THR A 168 11.80 11.11 5.34
CA THR A 168 12.03 9.67 5.48
C THR A 168 12.45 9.07 4.14
N SER A 169 13.34 8.08 4.17
CA SER A 169 13.70 7.27 3.01
C SER A 169 14.11 5.87 3.43
N ALA A 170 14.00 4.93 2.50
CA ALA A 170 14.47 3.56 2.63
C ALA A 170 15.76 3.28 1.83
N THR A 171 16.43 4.31 1.33
CA THR A 171 17.65 4.19 0.52
C THR A 171 18.79 5.03 1.11
N SER A 172 20.01 4.51 1.07
CA SER A 172 21.22 5.23 1.48
C SER A 172 21.78 6.07 0.32
N GLY A 173 22.57 7.10 0.63
CA GLY A 173 23.33 7.83 -0.39
C GLY A 173 22.54 8.78 -1.29
N ILE A 174 21.25 9.02 -1.02
CA ILE A 174 20.46 10.01 -1.77
C ILE A 174 20.97 11.41 -1.47
N GLU A 175 21.32 12.13 -2.54
CA GLU A 175 21.61 13.55 -2.46
C GLU A 175 20.34 14.30 -2.07
N ILE A 176 20.41 15.01 -0.94
CA ILE A 176 19.29 15.82 -0.45
C ILE A 176 19.19 17.05 -1.36
N PRO A 177 18.08 17.25 -2.07
CA PRO A 177 17.97 18.38 -2.97
C PRO A 177 18.06 19.73 -2.25
N ASN A 178 18.80 20.67 -2.83
CA ASN A 178 18.99 22.02 -2.27
C ASN A 178 17.67 22.77 -2.02
N PHE A 179 16.62 22.49 -2.80
CA PHE A 179 15.31 23.14 -2.62
C PHE A 179 14.64 22.77 -1.28
N LEU A 180 15.06 21.68 -0.63
CA LEU A 180 14.56 21.33 0.70
C LEU A 180 15.05 22.31 1.77
N ALA A 181 16.10 23.08 1.47
CA ALA A 181 16.65 24.14 2.31
C ALA A 181 16.82 23.72 3.78
N LEU A 182 17.37 22.50 3.98
CA LEU A 182 17.72 22.01 5.31
C LEU A 182 19.01 22.71 5.77
N LYS A 183 19.09 23.07 7.05
CA LYS A 183 20.24 23.78 7.62
C LYS A 183 21.16 22.85 8.40
N ASN A 184 20.61 22.13 9.37
CA ASN A 184 21.37 21.20 10.21
C ASN A 184 20.47 20.05 10.69
N PRO A 185 20.06 19.16 9.76
CA PRO A 185 19.15 18.08 10.08
C PRO A 185 19.81 17.05 11.00
N GLN A 186 19.09 16.60 12.03
CA GLN A 186 19.50 15.40 12.76
C GLN A 186 19.22 14.18 11.87
N LYS A 187 20.29 13.54 11.41
CA LYS A 187 20.21 12.29 10.66
C LYS A 187 20.16 11.10 11.61
N LEU A 188 19.18 10.23 11.42
CA LEU A 188 19.01 8.94 12.06
C LEU A 188 19.10 7.86 10.99
N ASP A 189 20.07 6.95 11.10
CA ASP A 189 20.34 5.93 10.09
C ASP A 189 20.18 4.54 10.68
N PHE A 190 19.14 3.83 10.22
CA PHE A 190 18.76 2.49 10.65
C PHE A 190 18.68 1.52 9.45
N LEU A 191 19.37 1.82 8.34
CA LEU A 191 19.36 0.98 7.13
C LEU A 191 20.13 -0.34 7.32
N GLY A 192 21.07 -0.41 8.27
CA GLY A 192 21.90 -1.58 8.54
C GLY A 192 21.29 -2.62 9.49
N ASP A 193 20.22 -2.27 10.22
CA ASP A 193 19.70 -3.11 11.32
C ASP A 193 18.71 -4.20 10.88
N SER A 194 18.55 -4.42 9.56
CA SER A 194 17.69 -5.47 9.02
C SER A 194 18.49 -6.47 8.19
N GLU A 195 18.90 -7.59 8.79
CA GLU A 195 19.21 -8.79 8.01
C GLU A 195 17.89 -9.33 7.46
N SER A 196 17.62 -9.07 6.18
CA SER A 196 16.50 -9.69 5.49
C SER A 196 16.77 -11.18 5.37
N LYS A 197 15.92 -12.04 5.97
CA LYS A 197 15.94 -13.50 5.77
C LYS A 197 15.40 -13.92 4.40
N LEU A 198 15.36 -13.01 3.44
CA LEU A 198 14.83 -13.25 2.10
C LEU A 198 15.73 -14.24 1.35
N GLN A 199 15.14 -15.36 0.94
CA GLN A 199 15.82 -16.27 0.01
C GLN A 199 15.60 -15.77 -1.41
N ILE A 200 16.70 -15.56 -2.16
CA ILE A 200 16.63 -15.24 -3.58
C ILE A 200 16.90 -16.52 -4.37
N LYS A 201 15.96 -16.92 -5.23
CA LYS A 201 16.07 -18.08 -6.12
C LYS A 201 16.00 -17.62 -7.57
N MET A 202 17.09 -17.78 -8.32
CA MET A 202 17.11 -17.48 -9.75
C MET A 202 16.75 -18.73 -10.55
N ILE A 203 15.77 -18.62 -11.42
CA ILE A 203 15.26 -19.70 -12.26
C ILE A 203 15.52 -19.38 -13.71
N ASN A 204 16.26 -20.26 -14.37
CA ASN A 204 16.59 -20.13 -15.79
C ASN A 204 15.41 -20.57 -16.65
N SER A 205 14.89 -19.64 -17.44
CA SER A 205 13.93 -19.91 -18.49
C SER A 205 14.66 -20.40 -19.76
N PRO A 206 14.19 -21.47 -20.42
CA PRO A 206 14.79 -21.96 -21.64
C PRO A 206 14.59 -21.00 -22.83
N THR A 207 13.57 -20.15 -22.75
CA THR A 207 13.12 -19.25 -23.81
C THR A 207 13.16 -17.79 -23.36
N LYS A 208 13.22 -16.87 -24.32
CA LYS A 208 13.14 -15.43 -24.03
C LYS A 208 11.76 -15.03 -23.52
N ASP A 209 10.71 -15.65 -24.07
CA ASP A 209 9.38 -15.60 -23.49
C ASP A 209 9.35 -16.52 -22.27
N LYS A 210 8.98 -15.97 -21.12
CA LYS A 210 9.13 -16.62 -19.81
C LYS A 210 7.80 -17.11 -19.25
N LEU A 211 6.70 -17.01 -20.00
CA LEU A 211 5.35 -17.37 -19.53
C LEU A 211 5.23 -18.83 -19.11
N GLU A 212 5.78 -19.77 -19.87
CA GLU A 212 5.74 -21.20 -19.48
C GLU A 212 6.55 -21.48 -18.21
N THR A 213 7.67 -20.77 -18.03
CA THR A 213 8.46 -20.85 -16.79
C THR A 213 7.68 -20.24 -15.62
N LEU A 214 7.01 -19.11 -15.84
CA LEU A 214 6.14 -18.48 -14.84
C LEU A 214 5.03 -19.42 -14.39
N GLU A 215 4.34 -20.10 -15.32
CA GLU A 215 3.29 -21.08 -15.00
C GLU A 215 3.81 -22.19 -14.08
N LYS A 216 4.98 -22.77 -14.41
CA LYS A 216 5.60 -23.84 -13.61
C LYS A 216 5.97 -23.36 -12.20
N VAL A 217 6.53 -22.15 -12.09
CA VAL A 217 6.84 -21.53 -10.79
C VAL A 217 5.57 -21.30 -9.99
N LEU A 218 4.52 -20.76 -10.58
CA LEU A 218 3.24 -20.51 -9.89
C LEU A 218 2.59 -21.81 -9.41
N LYS A 219 2.65 -22.89 -10.19
CA LYS A 219 2.15 -24.22 -9.78
C LYS A 219 2.88 -24.74 -8.54
N SER A 220 4.20 -24.53 -8.45
CA SER A 220 4.97 -24.91 -7.25
C SER A 220 4.69 -24.05 -6.01
N LEU A 221 3.96 -22.93 -6.18
CA LEU A 221 3.64 -21.95 -5.14
C LEU A 221 2.14 -21.88 -4.83
N ALA A 222 1.38 -22.85 -5.34
CA ALA A 222 -0.07 -22.89 -5.30
C ALA A 222 -0.65 -22.46 -3.93
N GLY A 223 -1.64 -21.57 -3.95
CA GLY A 223 -2.39 -21.14 -2.77
C GLY A 223 -1.73 -20.04 -1.92
N GLU A 224 -0.44 -19.76 -2.10
CA GLU A 224 0.25 -18.75 -1.30
C GLU A 224 0.12 -17.33 -1.90
N PRO A 225 -0.04 -16.27 -1.06
CA PRO A 225 -0.14 -14.91 -1.55
C PRO A 225 1.20 -14.39 -2.09
N GLY A 226 1.19 -13.91 -3.33
CA GLY A 226 2.38 -13.41 -4.00
C GLY A 226 2.14 -12.26 -4.98
N ILE A 227 3.24 -11.65 -5.39
CA ILE A 227 3.25 -10.56 -6.39
C ILE A 227 4.17 -10.90 -7.55
N ILE A 228 3.73 -10.61 -8.77
CA ILE A 228 4.54 -10.69 -9.99
C ILE A 228 4.88 -9.27 -10.43
N PHE A 229 6.17 -8.95 -10.48
CA PHE A 229 6.63 -7.66 -10.96
C PHE A 229 6.96 -7.68 -12.45
N CYS A 230 6.33 -6.75 -13.17
CA CYS A 230 6.64 -6.37 -14.54
C CYS A 230 7.09 -4.90 -14.58
N ASN A 231 7.92 -4.54 -15.55
CA ASN A 231 8.44 -3.17 -15.64
C ASN A 231 7.45 -2.20 -16.31
N TYR A 232 6.58 -2.71 -17.19
CA TYR A 232 5.69 -1.89 -18.01
C TYR A 232 4.26 -2.43 -18.01
N LYS A 233 3.28 -1.53 -18.20
CA LYS A 233 1.85 -1.86 -18.26
C LYS A 233 1.52 -2.90 -19.32
N ASP A 234 2.10 -2.80 -20.51
CA ASP A 234 1.79 -3.72 -21.61
C ASP A 234 2.21 -5.17 -21.27
N ASN A 235 3.30 -5.33 -20.52
CA ASN A 235 3.72 -6.65 -20.03
C ASN A 235 2.77 -7.19 -18.96
N ILE A 236 2.13 -6.33 -18.17
CA ILE A 236 1.12 -6.77 -17.20
C ILE A 236 -0.08 -7.34 -17.93
N GLN A 237 -0.56 -6.68 -18.99
CA GLN A 237 -1.66 -7.21 -19.79
C GLN A 237 -1.27 -8.54 -20.45
N TYR A 238 -0.05 -8.63 -21.02
CA TYR A 238 0.44 -9.87 -21.62
C TYR A 238 0.48 -11.04 -20.64
N VAL A 239 1.00 -10.82 -19.42
CA VAL A 239 1.00 -11.85 -18.36
C VAL A 239 -0.42 -12.15 -17.88
N SER A 240 -1.27 -11.12 -17.75
CA SER A 240 -2.66 -11.25 -17.29
C SER A 240 -3.48 -12.13 -18.23
N ASP A 241 -3.42 -11.87 -19.54
CA ASP A 241 -4.13 -12.64 -20.57
C ASP A 241 -3.70 -14.12 -20.52
N PHE A 242 -2.40 -14.37 -20.44
CA PHE A 242 -1.87 -15.74 -20.30
C PHE A 242 -2.36 -16.44 -19.03
N LEU A 243 -2.33 -15.77 -17.87
CA LEU A 243 -2.81 -16.37 -16.61
C LEU A 243 -4.32 -16.62 -16.64
N SER A 244 -5.09 -15.75 -17.29
CA SER A 244 -6.53 -15.94 -17.51
C SER A 244 -6.81 -17.16 -18.39
N ASP A 245 -6.06 -17.34 -19.48
CA ASP A 245 -6.17 -18.53 -20.35
C ASP A 245 -5.83 -19.84 -19.61
N LYS A 246 -4.98 -19.75 -18.58
CA LYS A 246 -4.62 -20.86 -17.69
C LYS A 246 -5.58 -21.05 -16.51
N GLY A 247 -6.61 -20.21 -16.38
CA GLY A 247 -7.56 -20.27 -15.26
C GLY A 247 -6.96 -19.85 -13.92
N ILE A 248 -5.85 -19.11 -13.90
CA ILE A 248 -5.18 -18.65 -12.68
C ILE A 248 -5.77 -17.30 -12.27
N ALA A 249 -6.50 -17.28 -11.16
CA ALA A 249 -7.12 -16.05 -10.64
C ALA A 249 -6.06 -15.06 -10.14
N HIS A 250 -6.16 -13.81 -10.60
CA HIS A 250 -5.18 -12.77 -10.29
C HIS A 250 -5.78 -11.36 -10.38
N GLY A 251 -5.17 -10.42 -9.66
CA GLY A 251 -5.42 -8.98 -9.80
C GLY A 251 -4.31 -8.29 -10.61
N CYS A 252 -4.65 -7.22 -11.33
CA CYS A 252 -3.66 -6.33 -11.93
C CYS A 252 -3.54 -5.04 -11.11
N PHE A 253 -2.34 -4.48 -11.04
CA PHE A 253 -2.08 -3.24 -10.31
C PHE A 253 -1.00 -2.38 -10.98
N PHE A 254 -1.42 -1.39 -11.77
CA PHE A 254 -0.51 -0.54 -12.54
C PHE A 254 -0.96 0.92 -12.64
N GLY A 255 -0.02 1.78 -13.06
CA GLY A 255 -0.30 3.21 -13.27
C GLY A 255 -1.33 3.44 -14.39
N GLY A 256 -2.31 4.31 -14.14
CA GLY A 256 -3.37 4.63 -15.10
C GLY A 256 -4.64 3.81 -14.96
N MET A 257 -4.71 2.88 -13.99
CA MET A 257 -5.98 2.29 -13.55
C MET A 257 -6.86 3.33 -12.86
N GLU A 258 -8.18 3.20 -13.02
CA GLU A 258 -9.15 3.96 -12.22
C GLU A 258 -9.01 3.62 -10.74
N GLN A 259 -9.21 4.61 -9.87
CA GLN A 259 -8.98 4.42 -8.43
C GLN A 259 -9.87 3.31 -7.84
N GLN A 260 -11.09 3.18 -8.35
CA GLN A 260 -12.03 2.14 -7.92
C GLN A 260 -11.53 0.73 -8.26
N ASP A 261 -10.91 0.55 -9.42
CA ASP A 261 -10.39 -0.75 -9.85
C ASP A 261 -9.12 -1.12 -9.09
N ARG A 262 -8.26 -0.13 -8.79
CA ARG A 262 -7.09 -0.30 -7.91
C ARG A 262 -7.53 -0.78 -6.52
N GLU A 263 -8.50 -0.10 -5.93
CA GLU A 263 -9.05 -0.49 -4.63
C GLU A 263 -9.66 -1.89 -4.67
N ARG A 264 -10.42 -2.22 -5.72
CA ARG A 264 -11.03 -3.54 -5.88
C ARG A 264 -9.98 -4.66 -6.01
N ALA A 265 -8.91 -4.45 -6.77
CA ALA A 265 -7.82 -5.41 -6.89
C ALA A 265 -7.17 -5.72 -5.53
N LEU A 266 -6.90 -4.68 -4.73
CA LEU A 266 -6.34 -4.84 -3.38
C LEU A 266 -7.32 -5.48 -2.39
N ILE A 267 -8.62 -5.19 -2.51
CA ILE A 267 -9.67 -5.84 -1.70
C ILE A 267 -9.70 -7.34 -1.96
N LYS A 268 -9.78 -7.73 -3.24
CA LYS A 268 -9.78 -9.14 -3.66
C LYS A 268 -8.51 -9.86 -3.22
N PHE A 269 -7.39 -9.16 -3.15
CA PHE A 269 -6.16 -9.74 -2.63
C PHE A 269 -6.20 -9.93 -1.12
N ARG A 270 -6.55 -8.88 -0.37
CA ARG A 270 -6.62 -8.92 1.10
C ARG A 270 -7.60 -9.95 1.64
N ASN A 271 -8.70 -10.21 0.92
CA ASN A 271 -9.70 -11.17 1.35
C ASN A 271 -9.49 -12.59 0.81
N GLY A 272 -8.43 -12.81 0.03
CA GLY A 272 -8.06 -14.12 -0.49
C GLY A 272 -8.81 -14.55 -1.75
N THR A 273 -9.66 -13.70 -2.35
CA THR A 273 -10.27 -13.97 -3.67
C THR A 273 -9.23 -14.04 -4.78
N HIS A 274 -8.17 -13.26 -4.70
CA HIS A 274 -6.98 -13.43 -5.54
C HIS A 274 -5.78 -13.65 -4.62
N GLN A 275 -4.99 -14.69 -4.85
CA GLN A 275 -3.69 -14.89 -4.16
C GLN A 275 -2.53 -14.30 -4.96
N LEU A 276 -2.80 -13.70 -6.11
CA LEU A 276 -1.79 -13.18 -7.01
C LEU A 276 -2.12 -11.76 -7.45
N ILE A 277 -1.14 -10.86 -7.35
CA ILE A 277 -1.19 -9.53 -8.00
C ILE A 277 -0.07 -9.44 -9.03
N ILE A 278 -0.38 -8.96 -10.22
CA ILE A 278 0.62 -8.52 -11.21
C ILE A 278 0.75 -7.01 -11.12
N ALA A 279 1.96 -6.49 -10.90
CA ALA A 279 2.16 -5.06 -10.69
C ALA A 279 3.43 -4.48 -11.32
N THR A 280 3.39 -3.16 -11.55
CA THR A 280 4.60 -2.34 -11.77
C THR A 280 5.18 -1.85 -10.45
N ASP A 281 6.47 -1.53 -10.43
CA ASP A 281 7.14 -0.88 -9.29
C ASP A 281 6.40 0.33 -8.76
N LEU A 282 6.07 1.26 -9.67
CA LEU A 282 5.42 2.52 -9.32
C LEU A 282 4.10 2.28 -8.61
N ALA A 283 3.31 1.36 -9.14
CA ALA A 283 2.01 1.05 -8.57
C ALA A 283 2.16 0.33 -7.23
N ALA A 284 3.06 -0.64 -7.10
CA ALA A 284 3.20 -1.43 -5.88
C ALA A 284 3.80 -0.66 -4.68
N ARG A 285 4.17 0.61 -4.83
CA ARG A 285 4.69 1.44 -3.73
C ARG A 285 3.57 1.87 -2.78
N GLY A 286 3.76 1.56 -1.51
CA GLY A 286 2.78 1.90 -0.46
C GLY A 286 1.47 1.14 -0.59
N ILE A 287 1.44 0.02 -1.33
CA ILE A 287 0.27 -0.86 -1.29
C ILE A 287 0.21 -1.52 0.08
N ASP A 288 -0.94 -1.36 0.72
CA ASP A 288 -1.29 -2.06 1.95
C ASP A 288 -1.85 -3.44 1.58
N ILE A 289 -0.92 -4.36 1.40
CA ILE A 289 -1.20 -5.78 1.18
C ILE A 289 -0.71 -6.57 2.39
N PRO A 290 -1.37 -7.71 2.71
CA PRO A 290 -0.88 -8.63 3.71
C PRO A 290 0.53 -9.09 3.34
N GLU A 291 1.20 -9.69 4.33
CA GLU A 291 2.53 -10.22 4.13
C GLU A 291 2.56 -11.21 2.97
N LEU A 292 3.44 -10.94 1.99
CA LEU A 292 3.65 -11.80 0.84
C LEU A 292 4.54 -12.98 1.21
N LYS A 293 4.21 -14.17 0.72
CA LYS A 293 5.03 -15.38 0.87
C LYS A 293 6.10 -15.48 -0.20
N PHE A 294 5.79 -14.95 -1.38
CA PHE A 294 6.73 -14.90 -2.47
C PHE A 294 6.60 -13.64 -3.33
N ILE A 295 7.69 -13.35 -4.02
CA ILE A 295 7.78 -12.33 -5.07
C ILE A 295 8.33 -13.00 -6.31
N ILE A 296 7.77 -12.70 -7.47
CA ILE A 296 8.30 -13.14 -8.76
C ILE A 296 8.73 -11.91 -9.56
N HIS A 297 10.02 -11.79 -9.83
CA HIS A 297 10.55 -10.86 -10.82
C HIS A 297 10.39 -11.48 -12.20
N TYR A 298 9.21 -11.29 -12.82
CA TYR A 298 9.01 -11.64 -14.22
C TYR A 298 9.88 -10.78 -15.13
N GLN A 299 10.11 -9.51 -14.78
CA GLN A 299 11.15 -8.67 -15.35
C GLN A 299 12.00 -8.10 -14.22
N LEU A 300 13.32 -8.13 -14.33
CA LEU A 300 14.19 -7.45 -13.36
C LEU A 300 14.06 -5.93 -13.53
N PRO A 301 14.11 -5.15 -12.43
CA PRO A 301 14.17 -3.69 -12.54
C PRO A 301 15.48 -3.25 -13.20
N ASN A 302 15.59 -1.97 -13.57
CA ASN A 302 16.82 -1.45 -14.17
C ASN A 302 17.88 -1.08 -13.12
N ARG A 303 17.43 -0.83 -11.88
CA ARG A 303 18.24 -0.30 -10.78
C ARG A 303 18.18 -1.24 -9.56
N GLU A 304 19.30 -1.34 -8.84
CA GLU A 304 19.42 -2.19 -7.65
C GLU A 304 18.48 -1.72 -6.53
N GLU A 305 18.30 -0.41 -6.37
CA GLU A 305 17.43 0.13 -5.34
C GLU A 305 15.99 -0.34 -5.56
N GLU A 306 15.49 -0.33 -6.79
CA GLU A 306 14.17 -0.87 -7.14
C GLU A 306 14.05 -2.35 -6.80
N PHE A 307 15.11 -3.15 -7.01
CA PHE A 307 15.15 -4.55 -6.63
C PHE A 307 14.99 -4.73 -5.11
N ILE A 308 15.73 -3.95 -4.32
CA ILE A 308 15.61 -3.92 -2.86
C ILE A 308 14.19 -3.51 -2.43
N HIS A 309 13.59 -2.52 -3.09
CA HIS A 309 12.22 -2.05 -2.78
C HIS A 309 11.13 -3.07 -3.10
N ARG A 310 11.27 -3.80 -4.21
CA ARG A 310 10.39 -4.94 -4.55
C ARG A 310 10.48 -5.98 -3.44
N ASN A 311 11.69 -6.37 -3.09
CA ASN A 311 11.97 -7.38 -2.07
C ASN A 311 11.51 -6.97 -0.66
N GLY A 312 11.47 -5.67 -0.34
CA GLY A 312 10.85 -5.17 0.90
C GLY A 312 9.31 -5.35 0.99
N ARG A 313 8.66 -5.90 -0.03
CA ARG A 313 7.23 -6.26 -0.01
C ARG A 313 6.96 -7.66 0.58
N THR A 314 7.99 -8.50 0.68
CA THR A 314 7.99 -9.80 1.36
C THR A 314 8.91 -9.73 2.58
N ALA A 315 8.85 -10.71 3.49
CA ALA A 315 9.80 -10.83 4.60
C ALA A 315 9.93 -9.54 5.46
N ARG A 316 8.81 -8.89 5.78
CA ARG A 316 8.80 -7.72 6.67
C ARG A 316 9.02 -8.19 8.11
N MET A 317 9.88 -7.50 8.89
CA MET A 317 10.03 -7.70 10.34
C MET A 317 10.20 -9.18 10.77
N ASN A 318 11.34 -9.79 10.43
CA ASN A 318 11.75 -11.16 10.81
C ASN A 318 11.03 -12.33 10.11
N ALA A 319 10.10 -12.07 9.19
CA ALA A 319 9.37 -13.12 8.51
C ALA A 319 10.13 -13.73 7.30
N GLU A 320 9.79 -14.96 6.96
CA GLU A 320 10.38 -15.73 5.86
C GLU A 320 9.63 -15.47 4.55
N GLY A 321 10.35 -15.39 3.43
CA GLY A 321 9.77 -15.28 2.10
C GLY A 321 10.79 -15.58 1.02
N THR A 322 10.31 -15.89 -0.19
CA THR A 322 11.18 -16.22 -1.32
C THR A 322 10.98 -15.24 -2.48
N ALA A 323 12.06 -14.62 -2.94
CA ALA A 323 12.09 -13.85 -4.17
C ALA A 323 12.60 -14.73 -5.32
N TYR A 324 11.70 -15.04 -6.25
CA TYR A 324 11.99 -15.76 -7.48
C TYR A 324 12.36 -14.78 -8.59
N VAL A 325 13.46 -15.04 -9.29
CA VAL A 325 13.88 -14.27 -10.46
C VAL A 325 13.80 -15.18 -11.67
N ILE A 326 12.91 -14.88 -12.62
CA ILE A 326 12.85 -15.65 -13.87
C ILE A 326 13.78 -14.97 -14.89
N ALA A 327 14.92 -15.59 -15.12
CA ALA A 327 15.97 -15.07 -15.99
C ALA A 327 15.98 -15.82 -17.33
N TYR A 328 16.32 -15.12 -18.42
CA TYR A 328 16.72 -15.78 -19.67
C TYR A 328 18.24 -15.66 -19.78
N PRO A 329 19.03 -16.74 -19.62
CA PRO A 329 20.48 -16.64 -19.50
C PRO A 329 21.17 -15.89 -20.65
N LYS A 330 20.59 -15.91 -21.86
CA LYS A 330 21.17 -15.27 -23.06
C LYS A 330 20.89 -13.76 -23.16
N SER A 331 20.06 -13.16 -22.29
CA SER A 331 19.78 -11.71 -22.35
C SER A 331 20.77 -10.84 -21.57
N GLY A 332 21.75 -11.45 -20.90
CA GLY A 332 22.56 -10.77 -19.88
C GLY A 332 21.76 -10.50 -18.61
N LEU A 333 22.48 -10.32 -17.50
CA LEU A 333 21.91 -9.99 -16.19
C LEU A 333 22.41 -8.62 -15.74
N PRO A 334 21.60 -7.83 -15.00
CA PRO A 334 22.07 -6.63 -14.32
C PRO A 334 23.26 -6.94 -13.39
N HIS A 335 24.15 -5.97 -13.20
CA HIS A 335 25.35 -6.14 -12.38
C HIS A 335 25.06 -6.59 -10.94
N TYR A 336 23.96 -6.12 -10.35
CA TYR A 336 23.54 -6.48 -8.99
C TYR A 336 22.98 -7.91 -8.88
N MET A 337 22.80 -8.63 -10.00
CA MET A 337 22.39 -10.04 -10.01
C MET A 337 23.56 -11.01 -10.24
N VAL A 338 24.79 -10.50 -10.44
CA VAL A 338 25.96 -11.35 -10.68
C VAL A 338 26.32 -12.12 -9.41
N GLY A 339 26.52 -13.44 -9.55
CA GLY A 339 26.94 -14.30 -8.43
C GLY A 339 25.79 -14.97 -7.65
N PHE A 340 24.53 -14.64 -7.94
CA PHE A 340 23.41 -15.40 -7.40
C PHE A 340 23.34 -16.80 -8.03
N PRO A 341 23.21 -17.87 -7.25
CA PRO A 341 23.05 -19.21 -7.80
C PRO A 341 21.74 -19.30 -8.59
N SER A 342 21.83 -19.86 -9.79
CA SER A 342 20.67 -20.17 -10.63
C SER A 342 20.42 -21.66 -10.68
N THR A 343 19.14 -21.99 -10.76
CA THR A 343 18.64 -23.35 -10.91
C THR A 343 17.87 -23.44 -12.22
N ASP A 344 17.99 -24.54 -12.94
CA ASP A 344 17.17 -24.77 -14.12
C ASP A 344 15.73 -25.09 -13.72
N ILE A 345 14.76 -24.63 -14.53
CA ILE A 345 13.33 -24.90 -14.24
C ILE A 345 13.01 -26.39 -14.14
N SER A 346 13.81 -27.26 -14.77
CA SER A 346 13.67 -28.72 -14.65
C SER A 346 13.92 -29.25 -13.24
N GLU A 347 14.66 -28.52 -12.40
CA GLU A 347 14.94 -28.89 -11.01
C GLU A 347 13.93 -28.29 -10.04
N VAL A 348 13.02 -27.42 -10.51
CA VAL A 348 11.82 -27.04 -9.76
C VAL A 348 10.87 -28.24 -9.83
N THR A 349 11.14 -29.25 -9.00
CA THR A 349 10.37 -30.49 -8.97
C THR A 349 8.93 -30.21 -8.63
N SER A 350 8.06 -30.60 -9.56
CA SER A 350 6.62 -30.75 -9.40
C SER A 350 6.33 -31.93 -8.46
N GLU A 351 6.00 -31.65 -7.21
CA GLU A 351 4.73 -32.23 -6.77
C GLU A 351 3.68 -31.47 -7.60
N GLU A 352 2.99 -32.18 -8.48
CA GLU A 352 1.84 -31.66 -9.21
C GLU A 352 0.73 -31.35 -8.19
N GLN A 353 0.91 -30.29 -7.41
CA GLN A 353 -0.19 -29.67 -6.72
C GLN A 353 -0.93 -28.87 -7.79
N GLU A 354 -2.12 -29.34 -8.14
CA GLU A 354 -3.08 -28.49 -8.84
C GLU A 354 -3.14 -27.18 -8.06
N ALA A 355 -3.04 -26.05 -8.77
CA ALA A 355 -3.15 -24.75 -8.13
C ALA A 355 -4.48 -24.73 -7.37
N GLU A 356 -4.44 -24.79 -6.03
CA GLU A 356 -5.67 -24.75 -5.24
C GLU A 356 -6.40 -23.47 -5.61
N ILE A 357 -7.57 -23.64 -6.22
CA ILE A 357 -8.45 -22.54 -6.56
C ILE A 357 -8.80 -21.84 -5.25
N THR A 358 -8.61 -20.53 -5.21
CA THR A 358 -9.00 -19.73 -4.06
C THR A 358 -10.47 -19.98 -3.73
N ASN A 359 -10.74 -20.53 -2.55
CA ASN A 359 -12.11 -20.84 -2.13
C ASN A 359 -12.97 -19.61 -1.80
N TRP A 360 -12.50 -18.40 -2.10
CA TRP A 360 -13.15 -17.14 -1.71
C TRP A 360 -13.64 -16.35 -2.92
N ALA A 361 -14.90 -15.97 -2.91
CA ALA A 361 -15.46 -14.94 -3.77
C ALA A 361 -15.61 -13.61 -3.03
N THR A 362 -15.53 -12.51 -3.76
CA THR A 362 -15.83 -11.18 -3.20
C THR A 362 -17.21 -10.74 -3.63
N VAL A 363 -18.12 -10.55 -2.68
CA VAL A 363 -19.45 -10.00 -2.92
C VAL A 363 -19.45 -8.50 -2.64
N PHE A 364 -19.84 -7.71 -3.63
CA PHE A 364 -20.13 -6.29 -3.45
C PHE A 364 -21.51 -6.12 -2.80
N VAL A 365 -21.61 -5.18 -1.86
CA VAL A 365 -22.87 -4.75 -1.23
C VAL A 365 -23.01 -3.24 -1.36
N SER A 366 -24.09 -2.76 -1.96
CA SER A 366 -24.29 -1.32 -2.22
C SER A 366 -24.65 -0.46 -0.99
N GLY A 367 -24.43 -0.96 0.23
CA GLY A 367 -24.74 -0.26 1.48
C GLY A 367 -23.48 -0.11 2.33
N GLY A 368 -23.30 1.06 2.95
CA GLY A 368 -22.09 1.40 3.70
C GLY A 368 -22.35 2.12 5.04
N ARG A 369 -21.29 2.70 5.60
CA ARG A 369 -21.35 3.46 6.87
C ARG A 369 -22.36 4.61 6.82
N GLY A 370 -22.47 5.27 5.66
CA GLY A 370 -23.44 6.34 5.42
C GLY A 370 -24.89 5.90 5.60
N ASP A 371 -25.19 4.63 5.33
CA ASP A 371 -26.50 4.02 5.56
C ASP A 371 -26.65 3.44 6.98
N LYS A 372 -25.75 3.78 7.91
CA LYS A 372 -25.69 3.25 9.30
C LYS A 372 -25.54 1.72 9.37
N ILE A 373 -24.90 1.13 8.36
CA ILE A 373 -24.56 -0.29 8.30
C ILE A 373 -23.17 -0.47 8.92
N SER A 374 -23.04 -1.43 9.82
CA SER A 374 -21.77 -1.87 10.44
C SER A 374 -21.32 -3.22 9.88
N LYS A 375 -20.05 -3.60 10.13
CA LYS A 375 -19.55 -4.94 9.76
C LYS A 375 -20.37 -6.06 10.40
N GLY A 376 -20.81 -5.87 11.65
CA GLY A 376 -21.65 -6.83 12.38
C GLY A 376 -23.05 -6.97 11.78
N ASP A 377 -23.63 -5.89 11.24
CA ASP A 377 -24.92 -5.96 10.54
C ASP A 377 -24.82 -6.82 9.29
N ILE A 378 -23.75 -6.64 8.49
CA ILE A 378 -23.50 -7.43 7.28
C ILE A 378 -23.30 -8.91 7.63
N ALA A 379 -22.39 -9.21 8.56
CA ALA A 379 -22.12 -10.58 8.98
C ALA A 379 -23.39 -11.26 9.52
N GLY A 380 -24.15 -10.56 10.39
CA GLY A 380 -25.41 -11.06 10.92
C GLY A 380 -26.45 -11.32 9.84
N TYR A 381 -26.51 -10.47 8.81
CA TYR A 381 -27.43 -10.63 7.69
C TYR A 381 -27.07 -11.83 6.80
N PHE A 382 -25.79 -11.99 6.49
CA PHE A 382 -25.27 -13.10 5.69
C PHE A 382 -25.43 -14.44 6.41
N MET A 383 -25.31 -14.48 7.74
CA MET A 383 -25.58 -15.70 8.51
C MET A 383 -27.08 -15.99 8.64
N LYS A 384 -27.87 -15.04 9.16
CA LYS A 384 -29.27 -15.29 9.52
C LYS A 384 -30.20 -15.43 8.32
N VAL A 385 -29.96 -14.62 7.28
CA VAL A 385 -30.80 -14.60 6.09
C VAL A 385 -30.10 -15.31 4.95
N GLY A 386 -28.79 -15.09 4.78
CA GLY A 386 -27.99 -15.75 3.75
C GLY A 386 -27.71 -17.23 4.01
N GLY A 387 -27.86 -17.70 5.25
CA GLY A 387 -27.65 -19.09 5.64
C GLY A 387 -26.18 -19.51 5.67
N LEU A 388 -25.24 -18.56 5.74
CA LEU A 388 -23.82 -18.86 5.89
C LEU A 388 -23.45 -19.15 7.34
N SER A 389 -22.47 -20.01 7.55
CA SER A 389 -21.77 -20.13 8.83
C SER A 389 -20.75 -19.00 9.03
N LYS A 390 -20.15 -18.92 10.22
CA LYS A 390 -19.16 -17.88 10.53
C LYS A 390 -17.85 -18.05 9.75
N ASP A 391 -17.45 -19.30 9.53
CA ASP A 391 -16.26 -19.72 8.77
C ASP A 391 -16.44 -19.57 7.26
N GLU A 392 -17.68 -19.50 6.76
CA GLU A 392 -17.99 -19.21 5.35
C GLU A 392 -18.00 -17.69 5.02
N ILE A 393 -17.75 -16.83 6.00
CA ILE A 393 -17.66 -15.37 5.84
C ILE A 393 -16.24 -14.90 6.18
N GLY A 394 -15.58 -14.36 5.16
CA GLY A 394 -14.23 -13.82 5.24
C GLY A 394 -14.21 -12.36 5.67
N SER A 395 -13.19 -11.63 5.21
CA SER A 395 -13.04 -10.22 5.59
C SER A 395 -14.18 -9.34 5.06
N ILE A 396 -14.60 -8.38 5.88
CA ILE A 396 -15.59 -7.36 5.52
C ILE A 396 -14.90 -6.00 5.46
N GLU A 397 -14.78 -5.47 4.25
CA GLU A 397 -14.30 -4.12 4.01
C GLU A 397 -15.48 -3.16 3.85
N LEU A 398 -15.77 -2.41 4.92
CA LEU A 398 -16.89 -1.48 4.99
C LEU A 398 -16.43 -0.05 4.66
N LYS A 399 -16.95 0.49 3.55
CA LYS A 399 -16.72 1.86 3.08
C LYS A 399 -17.89 2.77 3.40
N GLN A 400 -17.80 4.04 3.00
CA GLN A 400 -18.85 5.03 3.25
C GLN A 400 -20.17 4.65 2.56
N ASP A 401 -20.11 4.29 1.27
CA ASP A 401 -21.30 4.09 0.43
C ASP A 401 -21.51 2.62 0.01
N CYS A 402 -20.59 1.72 0.37
CA CYS A 402 -20.65 0.31 0.01
C CYS A 402 -19.85 -0.56 0.98
N ALA A 403 -19.90 -1.88 0.77
CA ALA A 403 -19.04 -2.86 1.41
C ALA A 403 -18.62 -3.95 0.42
N PHE A 404 -17.50 -4.59 0.72
CA PHE A 404 -17.01 -5.78 0.02
C PHE A 404 -16.82 -6.90 1.05
N VAL A 405 -17.34 -8.08 0.74
CA VAL A 405 -17.41 -9.20 1.67
C VAL A 405 -16.79 -10.43 1.02
N GLY A 406 -15.74 -10.98 1.63
CA GLY A 406 -15.26 -12.31 1.27
C GLY A 406 -16.27 -13.36 1.71
N VAL A 407 -16.64 -14.28 0.84
CA VAL A 407 -17.51 -15.44 1.13
C VAL A 407 -16.97 -16.68 0.44
N LEU A 408 -17.33 -17.86 0.92
CA LEU A 408 -16.95 -19.09 0.23
C LEU A 408 -17.51 -19.09 -1.21
N ASP A 409 -16.65 -19.31 -2.20
CA ASP A 409 -16.96 -19.18 -3.63
C ASP A 409 -18.17 -20.04 -4.01
N SER A 410 -18.18 -21.30 -3.56
CA SER A 410 -19.28 -22.25 -3.76
C SER A 410 -20.66 -21.81 -3.20
N LYS A 411 -20.70 -20.77 -2.36
CA LYS A 411 -21.94 -20.21 -1.79
C LYS A 411 -22.34 -18.86 -2.37
N ALA A 412 -21.45 -18.20 -3.12
CA ALA A 412 -21.60 -16.80 -3.49
C ALA A 412 -22.84 -16.56 -4.35
N ASP A 413 -23.07 -17.37 -5.39
CA ASP A 413 -24.23 -17.20 -6.28
C ASP A 413 -25.56 -17.42 -5.55
N LYS A 414 -25.63 -18.47 -4.71
CA LYS A 414 -26.83 -18.76 -3.90
C LYS A 414 -27.12 -17.61 -2.92
N LEU A 415 -26.08 -17.08 -2.29
CA LEU A 415 -26.18 -15.94 -1.38
C LEU A 415 -26.70 -14.70 -2.11
N ILE A 416 -26.12 -14.37 -3.27
CA ILE A 416 -26.51 -13.21 -4.09
C ILE A 416 -27.97 -13.37 -4.54
N ALA A 417 -28.36 -14.55 -5.04
CA ALA A 417 -29.74 -14.80 -5.45
C ALA A 417 -30.75 -14.56 -4.32
N LEU A 418 -30.38 -14.88 -3.08
CA LEU A 418 -31.23 -14.72 -1.90
C LEU A 418 -31.26 -13.29 -1.36
N LEU A 419 -30.11 -12.60 -1.38
CA LEU A 419 -29.92 -11.31 -0.68
C LEU A 419 -29.89 -10.09 -1.61
N ASN A 420 -29.82 -10.27 -2.93
CA ASN A 420 -29.85 -9.14 -3.83
C ASN A 420 -31.25 -8.49 -3.82
N ASN A 421 -31.30 -7.16 -3.80
CA ASN A 421 -32.53 -6.36 -3.74
C ASN A 421 -33.39 -6.56 -2.49
N THR A 422 -32.82 -7.06 -1.40
CA THR A 422 -33.48 -7.15 -0.09
C THR A 422 -33.09 -5.98 0.82
N LYS A 423 -33.72 -5.88 2.00
CA LYS A 423 -33.41 -4.85 3.00
C LYS A 423 -32.33 -5.34 3.97
N LEU A 424 -31.22 -4.61 4.02
CA LEU A 424 -30.24 -4.66 5.11
C LEU A 424 -30.46 -3.41 5.99
N LYS A 425 -30.95 -3.62 7.21
CA LYS A 425 -31.51 -2.56 8.06
C LYS A 425 -32.62 -1.81 7.31
N THR A 426 -32.46 -0.49 7.13
CA THR A 426 -33.43 0.35 6.42
C THR A 426 -33.14 0.48 4.92
N LYS A 427 -31.97 0.02 4.46
CA LYS A 427 -31.49 0.20 3.08
C LYS A 427 -31.82 -1.02 2.23
N LYS A 428 -32.43 -0.81 1.07
CA LYS A 428 -32.48 -1.83 0.01
C LYS A 428 -31.11 -1.89 -0.65
N VAL A 429 -30.45 -3.05 -0.59
CA VAL A 429 -29.08 -3.24 -1.09
C VAL A 429 -29.07 -4.04 -2.38
N ARG A 430 -28.14 -3.70 -3.27
CA ARG A 430 -27.78 -4.52 -4.43
C ARG A 430 -26.54 -5.33 -4.10
N MET A 431 -26.53 -6.59 -4.51
CA MET A 431 -25.40 -7.50 -4.33
C MET A 431 -25.04 -8.18 -5.64
N TYR A 432 -23.75 -8.32 -5.91
CA TYR A 432 -23.20 -9.00 -7.08
C TYR A 432 -21.73 -9.38 -6.82
N LEU A 433 -21.17 -10.30 -7.61
CA LEU A 433 -19.75 -10.64 -7.57
C LEU A 433 -18.92 -9.43 -8.03
N ALA A 434 -18.01 -8.99 -7.15
CA ALA A 434 -17.24 -7.77 -7.32
C ALA A 434 -16.18 -7.88 -8.41
#